data_AF-A0A091SB96-F1
#
_entry.id   AF-A0A091SB96-F1
#
_cell.length_a   1.000
_cell.length_b   1.000
_cell.length_c   1.000
_cell.angle_alpha   90.00
_cell.angle_beta   90.00
_cell.angle_gamma   90.00
#
_symmetry.space_group_name_H-M   'P 1'
#
loop_
_entity.id
_entity.type
_entity.pdbx_description
1 polymer ?
#
loop_
_entity_poly.entity_id
_entity_poly.type
_entity_poly.pdbx_seq_one_letter_code
_entity_poly.pdbx_strand_id
1 'polypeptide(L)'
;MNGTRHQSLFFVSLPELQKLCAATVTLSSKIPESETRSTQIKICRRLLFLHQDILSAPLIGTLNQISVVMAIPFYESGICQAYIEKQGATVSAERC
;
A
#
# COMPACT_ATOMS: atom_id res chain seq x y z
N MET A 1 -42.19 -15.18 22.06
CA MET A 1 -41.56 -14.25 21.10
C MET A 1 -40.28 -13.75 21.74
N ASN A 2 -39.23 -14.58 21.75
CA ASN A 2 -37.96 -14.27 22.39
C ASN A 2 -37.10 -13.46 21.42
N GLY A 3 -37.26 -12.14 21.45
CA GLY A 3 -36.40 -11.21 20.73
C GLY A 3 -35.00 -11.23 21.32
N THR A 4 -34.16 -12.16 20.90
CA THR A 4 -32.71 -12.07 21.07
C THR A 4 -32.25 -10.82 20.33
N ARG A 5 -32.09 -9.70 21.04
CA ARG A 5 -31.42 -8.51 20.53
C ARG A 5 -29.99 -8.93 20.20
N HIS A 6 -29.71 -9.12 18.92
CA HIS A 6 -28.37 -9.37 18.45
C HIS A 6 -27.56 -8.12 18.78
N GLN A 7 -26.54 -8.24 19.63
CA GLN A 7 -25.59 -7.15 19.85
C GLN A 7 -24.96 -6.85 18.49
N SER A 8 -25.23 -5.66 17.95
CA SER A 8 -24.51 -5.16 16.80
C SER A 8 -23.04 -5.11 17.18
N LEU A 9 -22.26 -6.04 16.63
CA LEU A 9 -20.81 -5.97 16.68
C LEU A 9 -20.44 -4.73 15.87
N PHE A 10 -20.21 -3.61 16.56
CA PHE A 10 -19.59 -2.44 15.94
C PHE A 10 -18.15 -2.85 15.64
N PHE A 11 -17.96 -3.43 14.46
CA PHE A 11 -16.66 -3.77 13.95
C PHE A 11 -15.88 -2.45 13.81
N VAL A 12 -14.75 -2.38 14.51
CA VAL A 12 -13.57 -1.55 14.26
C VAL A 12 -13.85 -0.12 13.74
N SER A 13 -13.50 0.89 14.54
CA SER A 13 -13.49 2.28 14.09
C SER A 13 -12.79 2.42 12.74
N LEU A 14 -13.43 3.08 11.77
CA LEU A 14 -12.81 3.35 10.48
C LEU A 14 -11.49 4.11 10.69
N PRO A 15 -10.45 3.82 9.90
CA PRO A 15 -9.20 4.55 10.00
C PRO A 15 -9.44 6.03 9.69
N GLU A 16 -8.78 6.90 10.45
CA GLU A 16 -8.83 8.34 10.21
C GLU A 16 -8.09 8.67 8.91
N LEU A 17 -8.85 8.94 7.84
CA LEU A 17 -8.29 9.21 6.50
C LEU A 17 -7.25 10.35 6.51
N GLN A 18 -7.42 11.35 7.37
CA GLN A 18 -6.48 12.48 7.56
C GLN A 18 -5.11 12.07 8.14
N LYS A 19 -4.97 10.84 8.62
CA LYS A 19 -3.71 10.27 9.13
C LYS A 19 -3.04 9.33 8.13
N LEU A 20 -3.65 9.14 6.96
CA LEU A 20 -3.18 8.24 5.92
C LEU A 20 -2.75 9.03 4.69
N CYS A 21 -1.73 8.54 4.00
CA CYS A 21 -1.33 9.04 2.70
C CYS A 21 -1.54 8.00 1.61
N ALA A 22 -1.95 8.48 0.43
CA ALA A 22 -2.02 7.68 -0.78
C ALA A 22 -0.77 7.96 -1.64
N ALA A 23 -0.04 6.91 -1.97
CA ALA A 23 1.17 6.98 -2.77
C ALA A 23 1.15 5.98 -3.93
N THR A 24 1.82 6.36 -5.00
CA THR A 24 2.03 5.53 -6.18
C THR A 24 3.49 5.13 -6.25
N VAL A 25 3.72 3.82 -6.36
CA VAL A 25 5.03 3.26 -6.66
C VAL A 25 5.11 2.98 -8.14
N THR A 26 6.10 3.56 -8.82
CA THR A 26 6.34 3.35 -10.25
C THR A 26 7.64 2.56 -10.44
N LEU A 27 7.52 1.36 -11.01
CA LEU A 27 8.65 0.51 -11.37
C LEU A 27 9.43 1.14 -12.53
N SER A 28 10.76 1.06 -12.48
CA SER A 28 11.63 1.56 -13.55
C SER A 28 11.36 0.84 -14.87
N SER A 29 11.45 1.58 -15.98
CA SER A 29 11.43 1.04 -17.34
C SER A 29 12.59 0.08 -17.65
N LYS A 30 13.60 0.00 -16.77
CA LYS A 30 14.70 -0.96 -16.87
C LYS A 30 14.30 -2.39 -16.50
N ILE A 31 13.15 -2.57 -15.84
CA ILE A 31 12.64 -3.89 -15.47
C ILE A 31 11.95 -4.51 -16.70
N PRO A 32 12.34 -5.72 -17.14
CA PRO A 32 11.71 -6.38 -18.27
C PRO A 32 10.22 -6.57 -18.05
N GLU A 33 9.41 -6.36 -19.09
CA GLU A 33 7.94 -6.48 -19.00
C GLU A 33 7.49 -7.86 -18.48
N SER A 34 8.21 -8.91 -18.90
CA SER A 34 7.99 -10.29 -18.43
C SER A 34 8.18 -10.46 -16.92
N GLU A 35 8.99 -9.62 -16.29
CA GLU A 35 9.29 -9.66 -14.86
C GLU A 35 8.45 -8.66 -14.04
N THR A 36 7.91 -7.61 -14.67
CA THR A 36 7.21 -6.51 -14.01
C THR A 36 6.13 -6.98 -13.05
N ARG A 37 5.26 -7.91 -13.47
CA ARG A 37 4.18 -8.44 -12.61
C ARG A 37 4.73 -9.20 -11.41
N SER A 38 5.78 -9.99 -11.60
CA SER A 38 6.44 -10.71 -10.51
C SER A 38 7.07 -9.74 -9.50
N THR A 39 7.65 -8.65 -9.99
CA THR A 39 8.26 -7.60 -9.17
C THR A 39 7.20 -6.82 -8.39
N GLN A 40 6.07 -6.46 -9.00
CA GLN A 40 4.94 -5.86 -8.30
C GLN A 40 4.48 -6.74 -7.13
N ILE A 41 4.28 -8.03 -7.37
CA ILE A 41 3.86 -8.99 -6.33
C ILE A 41 4.90 -9.05 -5.20
N LYS A 42 6.20 -9.10 -5.53
CA LYS A 42 7.28 -9.10 -4.53
C LYS A 42 7.26 -7.82 -3.68
N ILE A 43 7.12 -6.66 -4.31
CA ILE A 43 7.04 -5.37 -3.62
C ILE A 43 5.83 -5.33 -2.69
N CYS A 44 4.62 -5.64 -3.19
CA CYS A 44 3.41 -5.64 -2.36
C CYS A 44 3.54 -6.55 -1.13
N ARG A 45 4.06 -7.77 -1.33
CA ARG A 45 4.27 -8.71 -0.22
C ARG A 45 5.27 -8.17 0.80
N ARG A 46 6.35 -7.52 0.36
CA ARG A 46 7.37 -6.98 1.28
C ARG A 46 6.89 -5.74 2.00
N LEU A 47 6.12 -4.87 1.35
CA LEU A 47 5.47 -3.73 2.01
C LEU A 47 4.54 -4.20 3.14
N LEU A 48 3.75 -5.26 2.91
CA LEU A 48 2.93 -5.86 3.96
C LEU A 48 3.75 -6.35 5.17
N PHE A 49 4.95 -6.89 4.94
CA PHE A 49 5.85 -7.31 6.02
C PHE A 49 6.62 -6.16 6.68
N LEU A 50 6.71 -5.00 6.03
CA LEU A 50 7.40 -3.82 6.57
C LEU A 50 6.55 -3.12 7.64
N HIS A 51 5.23 -3.03 7.44
CA HIS A 51 4.33 -2.40 8.40
C HIS A 51 2.92 -2.99 8.26
N GLN A 52 2.29 -3.30 9.40
CA GLN A 52 1.00 -4.00 9.43
C GLN A 52 -0.13 -3.20 8.78
N ASP A 53 -0.08 -1.87 8.90
CA ASP A 53 -1.14 -0.99 8.39
C ASP A 53 -0.93 -0.50 6.94
N ILE A 54 -0.01 -1.11 6.18
CA ILE A 54 0.16 -0.79 4.76
C ILE A 54 -0.81 -1.62 3.91
N LEU A 55 -1.56 -0.93 3.06
CA LEU A 55 -2.30 -1.54 1.97
C LEU A 55 -1.53 -1.30 0.67
N SER A 56 -1.29 -2.35 -0.11
CA SER A 56 -0.64 -2.22 -1.41
C SER A 56 -1.25 -3.16 -2.45
N ALA A 57 -1.44 -2.66 -3.67
CA ALA A 57 -1.98 -3.44 -4.78
C ALA A 57 -1.44 -2.95 -6.13
N PRO A 58 -1.16 -3.86 -7.08
CA PRO A 58 -0.88 -3.47 -8.46
C PRO A 58 -2.04 -2.62 -9.01
N LEU A 59 -1.72 -1.48 -9.62
CA LEU A 59 -2.75 -0.55 -10.09
C LEU A 59 -3.40 -1.08 -11.39
N ILE A 60 -4.72 -1.22 -11.37
CA ILE A 60 -5.50 -1.73 -12.52
C ILE A 60 -5.31 -0.80 -13.73
N GLY A 61 -5.06 -1.39 -14.90
CA GLY A 61 -4.89 -0.63 -16.15
C GLY A 61 -3.47 -0.12 -16.40
N THR A 62 -2.53 -0.36 -15.48
CA THR A 62 -1.11 -0.03 -15.66
C THR A 62 -0.23 -1.26 -15.45
N LEU A 63 0.87 -1.36 -16.20
CA LEU A 63 1.77 -2.51 -16.08
C LEU A 63 2.82 -2.32 -14.98
N ASN A 64 3.20 -1.09 -14.66
CA ASN A 64 4.37 -0.78 -13.85
C ASN A 64 4.06 0.03 -12.58
N GLN A 65 2.80 0.13 -12.14
CA GLN A 65 2.45 0.90 -10.95
C GLN A 65 1.81 0.06 -9.85
N ILE A 66 1.99 0.50 -8.61
CA ILE A 66 1.38 -0.06 -7.41
C ILE A 66 0.77 1.10 -6.64
N SER A 67 -0.49 0.97 -6.24
CA SER A 67 -1.12 1.88 -5.30
C SER A 67 -0.81 1.45 -3.88
N VAL A 68 -0.41 2.39 -3.02
CA VAL A 68 -0.05 2.14 -1.63
C VAL A 68 -0.76 3.16 -0.73
N VAL A 69 -1.41 2.67 0.31
CA VAL A 69 -1.96 3.48 1.40
C VAL A 69 -1.23 3.13 2.68
N MET A 70 -0.72 4.13 3.38
CA MET A 70 0.06 3.96 4.60
C MET A 70 -0.17 5.13 5.56
N ALA A 71 0.26 5.00 6.82
CA ALA A 71 0.21 6.10 7.77
C ALA A 71 1.22 7.19 7.38
N ILE A 72 0.84 8.47 7.53
CA ILE A 72 1.72 9.62 7.25
C ILE A 72 3.06 9.52 8.00
N PRO A 73 3.11 9.19 9.32
CA PRO A 73 4.39 9.06 10.02
C PRO A 73 5.29 7.97 9.44
N PHE A 74 4.71 6.90 8.89
CA PHE A 74 5.49 5.86 8.23
C PHE A 74 6.05 6.33 6.89
N TYR A 75 5.28 7.09 6.12
CA TYR A 75 5.77 7.71 4.88
C TYR A 75 6.93 8.69 5.17
N GLU A 76 6.75 9.59 6.14
CA GLU A 76 7.74 10.58 6.55
C GLU A 76 9.02 9.97 7.13
N SER A 77 8.95 8.75 7.67
CA SER A 77 10.14 8.03 8.15
C SER A 77 11.16 7.72 7.05
N GLY A 78 10.76 7.76 5.78
CA GLY A 78 11.61 7.42 4.63
C GLY A 78 11.89 5.92 4.45
N ILE A 79 11.45 5.04 5.37
CA ILE A 79 11.67 3.59 5.31
C ILE A 79 11.07 3.01 4.02
N CYS A 80 9.85 3.42 3.68
CA CYS A 80 9.15 2.99 2.47
C CYS A 80 9.94 3.37 1.20
N GLN A 81 10.34 4.64 1.11
CA GLN A 81 11.11 5.16 -0.02
C GLN A 81 12.44 4.41 -0.19
N ALA A 82 13.22 4.27 0.89
CA ALA A 82 14.49 3.58 0.86
C ALA A 82 14.36 2.11 0.44
N TYR A 83 13.26 1.43 0.81
CA TYR A 83 12.97 0.08 0.33
C TYR A 83 12.65 0.05 -1.17
N ILE A 84 11.77 0.93 -1.63
CA ILE A 84 11.28 1.00 -3.01
C ILE A 84 12.42 1.32 -3.97
N GLU A 85 13.29 2.27 -3.61
CA GLU A 85 14.47 2.64 -4.41
C GLU A 85 15.42 1.46 -4.59
N LYS A 86 15.63 0.64 -3.54
CA LYS A 86 16.42 -0.60 -3.63
C LYS A 86 15.84 -1.63 -4.60
N GLN A 87 14.54 -1.57 -4.88
CA GLN A 87 13.88 -2.45 -5.86
C GLN A 87 13.86 -1.85 -7.28
N GLY A 88 14.56 -0.73 -7.51
CA GLY A 88 14.55 -0.06 -8.82
C GLY A 88 13.21 0.58 -9.15
N ALA A 89 12.49 1.06 -8.13
CA ALA A 89 11.23 1.77 -8.28
C ALA A 89 11.30 3.14 -7.58
N THR A 90 10.29 3.97 -7.82
CA THR A 90 10.15 5.31 -7.21
C THR A 90 8.80 5.40 -6.53
N VAL A 91 8.68 6.23 -5.49
CA VAL A 91 7.42 6.48 -4.78
C VAL A 91 7.08 7.95 -4.82
N SER A 92 5.82 8.27 -5.10
CA SER A 92 5.29 9.63 -5.05
C SER A 92 3.98 9.61 -4.29
N ALA A 93 3.83 10.46 -3.28
CA ALA A 93 2.54 10.66 -2.61
C ALA A 93 1.71 11.69 -3.39
N GLU A 94 0.44 11.38 -3.63
CA GLU A 94 -0.50 12.35 -4.21
C GLU A 94 -1.12 13.22 -3.12
N ARG A 95 -1.35 12.65 -1.93
CA ARG A 95 -1.90 13.32 -0.76
C ARG A 95 -1.35 12.70 0.53
N CYS A 96 -0.79 13.54 1.39
CA CYS A 96 -0.47 13.28 2.79
C CYS A 96 -1.19 14.34 3.62
#